data_AF-A0A959G7V9-F1
#
_entry.id   AF-A0A959G7V9-F1
#
_cell.length_a   1.000
_cell.length_b   1.000
_cell.length_c   1.000
_cell.angle_alpha   90.00
_cell.angle_beta   90.00
_cell.angle_gamma   90.00
#
_symmetry.space_group_name_H-M   'P 1'
#
loop_
_entity.id
_entity.type
_entity.pdbx_description
1 polymer ?
#
loop_
_entity_poly.entity_id
_entity_poly.type
_entity_poly.pdbx_seq_one_letter_code
_entity_poly.pdbx_strand_id
1 'polypeptide(L)'
;MTERQIYIDIAIAEIQNPTLEVTTQYLEVCELEIIEEKPVIERIKTDKENDMVYIYFKVKNEPYFLKVGIDISDKPKLYFVWTENAHRVYFTATSETKTFEELSSYTTLKPLEGYSIGDREEFRNSKYDFTRISYEPIRCEAYDLEEKLLLLLDDLETDHSGILKLTKNSDAHIMVCRHQYIDGNTGIGYSPEIIRRMSKLNLGIYIDMYIVGEQLRPW
;
A
#
# COMPACT_ATOMS: atom_id res chain seq x y z
N MET A 1 30.62 -7.64 -2.04
CA MET A 1 29.16 -7.81 -2.10
C MET A 1 28.56 -7.00 -0.96
N THR A 2 27.50 -6.23 -1.18
CA THR A 2 26.86 -5.47 -0.09
C THR A 2 25.99 -6.42 0.75
N GLU A 3 25.78 -6.11 2.03
CA GLU A 3 24.86 -6.88 2.90
C GLU A 3 23.46 -7.01 2.26
N ARG A 4 22.96 -5.91 1.70
CA ARG A 4 21.70 -5.90 0.95
C ARG A 4 21.67 -6.91 -0.18
N GLN A 5 22.77 -7.09 -0.91
CA GLN A 5 22.83 -8.05 -2.01
C GLN A 5 22.77 -9.50 -1.50
N ILE A 6 23.37 -9.80 -0.33
CA ILE A 6 23.26 -11.13 0.30
C ILE A 6 21.79 -11.50 0.54
N TYR A 7 20.99 -10.58 1.06
CA TYR A 7 19.57 -10.83 1.34
C TYR A 7 18.78 -11.09 0.06
N ILE A 8 19.03 -10.28 -0.97
CA ILE A 8 18.42 -10.43 -2.30
C ILE A 8 18.77 -11.79 -2.89
N ASP A 9 20.04 -12.20 -2.82
CA ASP A 9 20.50 -13.47 -3.39
C ASP A 9 19.87 -14.66 -2.68
N ILE A 10 19.73 -14.62 -1.34
CA ILE A 10 19.03 -15.67 -0.58
C ILE A 10 17.56 -15.77 -1.01
N ALA A 11 16.88 -14.63 -1.13
CA ALA A 11 15.46 -14.63 -1.52
C ALA A 11 15.27 -15.10 -2.97
N ILE A 12 16.11 -14.65 -3.90
CA ILE A 12 16.06 -15.12 -5.29
C ILE A 12 16.37 -16.62 -5.37
N ALA A 13 17.34 -17.12 -4.60
CA ALA A 13 17.66 -18.54 -4.57
C ALA A 13 16.47 -19.39 -4.13
N GLU A 14 15.72 -18.95 -3.11
CA GLU A 14 14.49 -19.62 -2.68
C GLU A 14 13.41 -19.59 -3.77
N ILE A 15 13.21 -18.47 -4.45
CA ILE A 15 12.22 -18.37 -5.53
C ILE A 15 12.59 -19.26 -6.72
N GLN A 16 13.86 -19.34 -7.09
CA GLN A 16 14.32 -20.11 -8.24
C GLN A 16 14.45 -21.61 -7.95
N ASN A 17 14.82 -21.96 -6.72
CA ASN A 17 14.99 -23.34 -6.26
C ASN A 17 14.37 -23.49 -4.86
N PRO A 18 13.03 -23.59 -4.77
CA PRO A 18 12.31 -23.63 -3.50
C PRO A 18 12.83 -24.70 -2.54
N THR A 19 13.13 -24.28 -1.32
CA THR A 19 13.48 -25.17 -0.21
C THR A 19 12.35 -25.30 0.79
N LEU A 20 11.43 -24.34 0.85
CA LEU A 20 10.21 -24.40 1.64
C LEU A 20 9.04 -24.90 0.80
N GLU A 21 8.27 -25.86 1.32
CA GLU A 21 7.07 -26.38 0.64
C GLU A 21 6.04 -25.28 0.36
N VAL A 22 5.90 -24.32 1.28
CA VAL A 22 4.98 -23.19 1.10
C VAL A 22 5.38 -22.31 -0.09
N THR A 23 6.68 -22.17 -0.38
CA THR A 23 7.16 -21.45 -1.57
C THR A 23 6.71 -22.19 -2.83
N THR A 24 6.86 -23.52 -2.87
CA THR A 24 6.37 -24.34 -3.99
C THR A 24 4.87 -24.11 -4.19
N GLN A 25 4.06 -24.19 -3.14
CA GLN A 25 2.61 -23.99 -3.22
C GLN A 25 2.23 -22.62 -3.77
N TYR A 26 2.89 -21.55 -3.32
CA TYR A 26 2.64 -20.22 -3.87
C TYR A 26 3.03 -20.16 -5.34
N LEU A 27 4.20 -20.67 -5.73
CA LEU A 27 4.68 -20.61 -7.12
C LEU A 27 3.86 -21.49 -8.08
N GLU A 28 3.03 -22.41 -7.58
CA GLU A 28 2.07 -23.16 -8.41
C GLU A 28 0.91 -22.32 -8.92
N VAL A 29 0.58 -21.22 -8.23
CA VAL A 29 -0.57 -20.35 -8.54
C VAL A 29 -0.19 -18.87 -8.72
N CYS A 30 1.03 -18.50 -8.36
CA CYS A 30 1.56 -17.13 -8.44
C CYS A 30 2.73 -17.09 -9.44
N GLU A 31 2.51 -16.56 -10.64
CA GLU A 31 3.60 -16.24 -11.57
C GLU A 31 4.25 -14.91 -11.15
N LEU A 32 5.55 -14.89 -10.83
CA LEU A 32 6.25 -13.64 -10.52
C LEU A 32 6.54 -12.83 -11.79
N GLU A 33 6.54 -11.50 -11.66
CA GLU A 33 6.99 -10.63 -12.74
C GLU A 33 8.51 -10.77 -12.91
N ILE A 34 8.95 -11.07 -14.14
CA ILE A 34 10.36 -11.26 -14.50
C ILE A 34 10.78 -10.20 -15.53
N ILE A 35 11.86 -9.47 -15.26
CA ILE A 35 12.52 -8.56 -16.20
C ILE A 35 14.00 -8.96 -16.26
N GLU A 36 14.54 -9.11 -17.48
CA GLU A 36 15.94 -9.52 -17.70
C GLU A 36 16.33 -10.79 -16.90
N GLU A 37 15.46 -11.81 -16.95
CA GLU A 37 15.63 -13.11 -16.28
C GLU A 37 15.65 -13.05 -14.74
N LYS A 38 15.30 -11.92 -14.14
CA LYS A 38 15.26 -11.74 -12.68
C LYS A 38 13.86 -11.37 -12.18
N PRO A 39 13.43 -11.94 -11.05
CA PRO A 39 12.21 -11.50 -10.38
C PRO A 39 12.28 -10.02 -10.02
N VAL A 40 11.19 -9.29 -10.30
CA VAL A 40 11.07 -7.87 -9.98
C VAL A 40 10.81 -7.71 -8.48
N ILE A 41 11.71 -7.00 -7.80
CA ILE A 41 11.56 -6.63 -6.39
C ILE A 41 10.89 -5.26 -6.32
N GLU A 42 9.70 -5.19 -5.74
CA GLU A 42 8.97 -3.93 -5.52
C GLU A 42 9.55 -3.15 -4.34
N ARG A 43 9.87 -3.84 -3.25
CA ARG A 43 10.33 -3.20 -2.01
C ARG A 43 11.28 -4.11 -1.25
N ILE A 44 12.19 -3.48 -0.50
CA ILE A 44 12.98 -4.13 0.54
C ILE A 44 12.81 -3.32 1.82
N LYS A 45 12.41 -3.98 2.91
CA LYS A 45 12.24 -3.37 4.23
C LYS A 45 13.19 -4.04 5.22
N THR A 46 14.02 -3.24 5.89
CA THR A 46 14.82 -3.72 7.03
C THR A 46 14.11 -3.34 8.31
N ASP A 47 13.80 -4.33 9.13
CA ASP A 47 13.22 -4.21 10.44
C ASP A 47 14.29 -4.59 11.48
N LYS A 48 14.98 -3.58 11.99
CA LYS A 48 16.08 -3.78 12.94
C LYS A 48 15.61 -4.14 14.33
N GLU A 49 14.35 -3.88 14.67
CA GLU A 49 13.83 -4.20 16.00
C GLU A 49 13.57 -5.70 16.13
N ASN A 50 13.22 -6.35 15.03
CA ASN A 50 12.97 -7.79 14.96
C ASN A 50 14.09 -8.58 14.28
N ASP A 51 15.22 -7.95 13.94
CA ASP A 51 16.32 -8.56 13.19
C ASP A 51 15.85 -9.24 11.89
N MET A 52 15.00 -8.56 11.11
CA MET A 52 14.42 -9.09 9.88
C MET A 52 14.68 -8.19 8.67
N VAL A 53 14.83 -8.81 7.51
CA VAL A 53 14.73 -8.14 6.20
C VAL A 53 13.61 -8.80 5.39
N TYR A 54 12.71 -7.98 4.87
CA TYR A 54 11.60 -8.42 4.02
C TYR A 54 11.83 -7.97 2.59
N ILE A 55 11.70 -8.90 1.65
CA ILE A 55 11.84 -8.67 0.21
C ILE A 55 10.49 -8.98 -0.44
N TYR A 56 9.94 -8.01 -1.16
CA TYR A 56 8.63 -8.09 -1.77
C TYR A 56 8.77 -8.24 -3.28
N PHE A 57 8.42 -9.40 -3.81
CA PHE A 57 8.41 -9.68 -5.25
C PHE A 57 7.04 -9.37 -5.84
N LYS A 58 7.04 -8.76 -7.04
CA LYS A 58 5.81 -8.54 -7.80
C LYS A 58 5.26 -9.85 -8.33
N VAL A 59 3.95 -10.04 -8.16
CA VAL A 59 3.20 -11.08 -8.87
C VAL A 59 2.68 -10.48 -10.16
N LYS A 60 2.85 -11.20 -11.27
CA LYS A 60 2.50 -10.72 -12.60
C LYS A 60 0.98 -10.63 -12.75
N ASN A 61 0.51 -9.48 -13.24
CA ASN A 61 -0.91 -9.16 -13.44
C ASN A 61 -1.76 -9.23 -12.15
N GLU A 62 -1.12 -9.23 -10.98
CA GLU A 62 -1.78 -9.32 -9.69
C GLU A 62 -1.29 -8.18 -8.79
N PRO A 63 -2.14 -7.60 -7.93
CA PRO A 63 -1.76 -6.46 -7.12
C PRO A 63 -1.00 -6.86 -5.83
N TYR A 64 -1.13 -8.11 -5.37
CA TYR A 64 -0.45 -8.59 -4.17
C TYR A 64 1.00 -9.00 -4.45
N PHE A 65 1.76 -9.24 -3.38
CA PHE A 65 3.20 -9.51 -3.46
C PHE A 65 3.54 -10.85 -2.82
N LEU A 66 4.60 -11.48 -3.31
CA LEU A 66 5.24 -12.58 -2.59
C LEU A 66 6.34 -12.01 -1.70
N LYS A 67 6.18 -12.13 -0.38
CA LYS A 67 7.11 -11.62 0.62
C LYS A 67 8.02 -12.74 1.12
N VAL A 68 9.32 -12.52 1.04
CA VAL A 68 10.35 -13.38 1.62
C VAL A 68 10.95 -12.68 2.84
N GLY A 69 10.91 -13.36 3.99
CA GLY A 69 11.54 -12.92 5.23
C GLY A 69 12.91 -13.57 5.43
N ILE A 70 13.92 -12.74 5.68
CA ILE A 70 15.29 -13.13 5.99
C ILE A 70 15.60 -12.74 7.45
N ASP A 71 15.95 -13.71 8.26
CA ASP A 71 16.45 -13.49 9.63
C ASP A 71 17.92 -13.04 9.54
N ILE A 72 18.22 -11.91 10.17
CA ILE A 72 19.55 -11.28 10.20
C ILE A 72 20.14 -11.17 11.61
N SER A 73 19.63 -11.94 12.60
CA SER A 73 20.10 -11.86 13.99
C SER A 73 21.55 -12.38 14.19
N ASP A 74 22.02 -13.22 13.26
CA ASP A 74 23.41 -13.70 13.20
C ASP A 74 23.85 -13.79 11.73
N LYS A 75 23.77 -14.99 11.13
CA LYS A 75 24.02 -15.17 9.69
C LYS A 75 22.71 -15.06 8.91
N PRO A 76 22.68 -14.25 7.84
CA PRO A 76 21.48 -14.10 7.03
C PRO A 76 20.99 -15.44 6.52
N LYS A 77 19.74 -15.78 6.82
CA LYS A 77 19.11 -17.04 6.40
C LYS A 77 17.65 -16.82 6.06
N LEU A 78 17.15 -17.64 5.15
CA LEU A 78 15.72 -17.71 4.84
C LEU A 78 14.95 -18.07 6.11
N TYR A 79 13.86 -17.33 6.37
CA TYR A 79 12.99 -17.55 7.53
C TYR A 79 11.59 -17.99 7.10
N PHE A 80 10.94 -17.26 6.20
CA PHE A 80 9.62 -17.65 5.65
C PHE A 80 9.37 -17.07 4.26
N VAL A 81 8.35 -17.61 3.59
CA VAL A 81 7.70 -17.02 2.42
C VAL A 81 6.20 -16.93 2.68
N TRP A 82 5.58 -15.79 2.33
CA TRP A 82 4.15 -15.54 2.52
C TRP A 82 3.64 -14.50 1.51
N THR A 83 2.32 -14.40 1.27
CA THR A 83 1.72 -13.35 0.43
C THR A 83 1.43 -12.06 1.20
N GLU A 84 1.92 -10.92 0.73
CA GLU A 84 1.54 -9.61 1.26
C GLU A 84 0.43 -8.98 0.42
N ASN A 85 -0.61 -8.47 1.08
CA ASN A 85 -1.68 -7.75 0.40
C ASN A 85 -1.17 -6.41 -0.16
N ALA A 86 -1.80 -5.92 -1.22
CA ALA A 86 -1.55 -4.58 -1.73
C ALA A 86 -2.41 -3.56 -0.98
N HIS A 87 -1.79 -2.44 -0.59
CA HIS A 87 -2.50 -1.33 0.04
C HIS A 87 -2.21 -0.03 -0.67
N ARG A 88 -3.25 0.56 -1.27
CA ARG A 88 -3.26 1.96 -1.65
C ARG A 88 -3.94 2.76 -0.55
N VAL A 89 -3.24 3.73 0.02
CA VAL A 89 -3.73 4.53 1.15
C VAL A 89 -3.46 6.00 0.84
N TYR A 90 -4.50 6.81 0.85
CA TYR A 90 -4.41 8.21 0.49
C TYR A 90 -5.47 9.04 1.21
N PHE A 91 -5.20 10.33 1.36
CA PHE A 91 -6.20 11.29 1.80
C PHE A 91 -7.01 11.77 0.61
N THR A 92 -8.32 11.91 0.76
CA THR A 92 -9.17 12.50 -0.27
C THR A 92 -10.17 13.47 0.34
N ALA A 93 -10.53 14.50 -0.43
CA ALA A 93 -11.57 15.45 -0.09
C ALA A 93 -12.43 15.73 -1.32
N THR A 94 -13.75 15.69 -1.15
CA THR A 94 -14.73 15.89 -2.22
C THR A 94 -15.72 17.01 -1.89
N SER A 95 -16.19 17.72 -2.92
CA SER A 95 -17.18 18.79 -2.76
C SER A 95 -18.04 18.94 -4.02
N GLU A 96 -19.35 19.08 -3.82
CA GLU A 96 -20.30 19.38 -4.89
C GLU A 96 -20.34 20.88 -5.26
N THR A 97 -19.65 21.74 -4.50
CA THR A 97 -19.78 23.21 -4.64
C THR A 97 -18.46 23.95 -4.82
N LYS A 98 -17.33 23.31 -4.53
CA LYS A 98 -16.00 23.93 -4.59
C LYS A 98 -15.22 23.46 -5.80
N THR A 99 -14.39 24.32 -6.39
CA THR A 99 -13.47 23.91 -7.46
C THR A 99 -12.22 23.23 -6.92
N PHE A 100 -11.45 22.59 -7.80
CA PHE A 100 -10.16 21.99 -7.45
C PHE A 100 -9.21 23.01 -6.79
N GLU A 101 -9.14 24.23 -7.31
CA GLU A 101 -8.28 25.31 -6.80
C GLU A 101 -8.75 25.78 -5.41
N GLU A 102 -10.06 25.93 -5.21
CA GLU A 102 -10.60 26.31 -3.91
C GLU A 102 -10.26 25.26 -2.84
N LEU A 103 -10.48 23.97 -3.11
CA LEU A 103 -10.12 22.90 -2.18
C LEU A 103 -8.60 22.85 -1.96
N SER A 104 -7.82 22.91 -3.05
CA SER A 104 -6.36 22.89 -2.98
C SER A 104 -5.77 24.05 -2.21
N SER A 105 -6.47 25.19 -2.12
CA SER A 105 -6.01 26.36 -1.37
C SER A 105 -6.06 26.19 0.15
N TYR A 106 -6.80 25.19 0.65
CA TYR A 106 -6.90 24.94 2.07
C TYR A 106 -5.67 24.28 2.66
N THR A 107 -4.87 23.58 1.85
CA THR A 107 -3.72 22.82 2.31
C THR A 107 -2.43 23.17 1.57
N THR A 108 -1.30 23.00 2.25
CA THR A 108 0.04 23.14 1.68
C THR A 108 0.57 21.82 1.11
N LEU A 109 -0.12 20.69 1.31
CA LEU A 109 0.30 19.38 0.82
C LEU A 109 0.37 19.33 -0.70
N LYS A 110 1.45 18.72 -1.21
CA LYS A 110 1.71 18.54 -2.65
C LYS A 110 2.48 17.24 -2.91
N PRO A 111 2.32 16.62 -4.10
CA PRO A 111 1.37 16.99 -5.15
C PRO A 111 -0.07 16.59 -4.80
N LEU A 112 -1.06 17.36 -5.27
CA LEU A 112 -2.48 16.98 -5.23
C LEU A 112 -2.91 16.53 -6.61
N GLU A 113 -3.74 15.50 -6.66
CA GLU A 113 -4.36 14.97 -7.88
C GLU A 113 -5.89 15.04 -7.77
N GLY A 114 -6.57 15.03 -8.91
CA GLY A 114 -8.02 14.98 -8.95
C GLY A 114 -8.60 15.75 -10.12
N TYR A 115 -9.80 16.27 -9.93
CA TYR A 115 -10.59 16.97 -10.94
C TYR A 115 -11.53 17.98 -10.28
N SER A 116 -11.97 18.96 -11.05
CA SER A 116 -13.01 19.91 -10.67
C SER A 116 -14.38 19.48 -11.19
N ILE A 117 -15.43 19.89 -10.49
CA ILE A 117 -16.79 19.85 -10.99
C ILE A 117 -16.88 20.49 -12.39
N GLY A 118 -17.54 19.80 -13.31
CA GLY A 118 -17.70 20.25 -14.70
C GLY A 118 -16.56 19.86 -15.65
N ASP A 119 -15.44 19.34 -15.13
CA ASP A 119 -14.37 18.78 -15.96
C ASP A 119 -14.89 17.54 -16.71
N ARG A 120 -14.33 17.30 -17.90
CA ARG A 120 -14.70 16.15 -18.71
C ARG A 120 -14.08 14.89 -18.14
N GLU A 121 -14.88 13.83 -18.03
CA GLU A 121 -14.37 12.51 -17.66
C GLU A 121 -13.58 11.90 -18.83
N GLU A 122 -12.43 11.29 -18.56
CA GLU A 122 -11.60 10.70 -19.62
C GLU A 122 -12.23 9.45 -20.25
N PHE A 123 -12.88 8.63 -19.42
CA PHE A 123 -13.42 7.33 -19.83
C PHE A 123 -14.92 7.34 -20.08
N ARG A 124 -15.60 8.44 -19.75
CA ARG A 124 -17.04 8.60 -19.96
C ARG A 124 -17.28 9.88 -20.75
N ASN A 125 -18.28 9.86 -21.63
CA ASN A 125 -18.68 11.07 -22.36
C ASN A 125 -19.57 11.98 -21.48
N SER A 126 -19.21 12.15 -20.21
CA SER A 126 -19.90 12.94 -19.20
C SER A 126 -18.93 13.93 -18.55
N LYS A 127 -19.47 14.76 -17.66
CA LYS A 127 -18.71 15.68 -16.82
C LYS A 127 -18.84 15.24 -15.37
N TYR A 128 -17.79 15.46 -14.58
CA TYR A 128 -17.86 15.26 -13.14
C TYR A 128 -18.91 16.20 -12.52
N ASP A 129 -19.74 15.66 -11.64
CA ASP A 129 -20.77 16.37 -10.86
C ASP A 129 -20.27 16.83 -9.49
N PHE A 130 -19.05 16.47 -9.12
CA PHE A 130 -18.34 16.97 -7.93
C PHE A 130 -16.85 17.19 -8.22
N THR A 131 -16.18 17.90 -7.32
CA THR A 131 -14.72 18.07 -7.30
C THR A 131 -14.10 17.06 -6.35
N ARG A 132 -12.94 16.53 -6.72
CA ARG A 132 -12.10 15.70 -5.85
C ARG A 132 -10.68 16.23 -5.83
N ILE A 133 -10.08 16.30 -4.64
CA ILE A 133 -8.63 16.33 -4.47
C ILE A 133 -8.17 15.07 -3.74
N SER A 134 -6.97 14.60 -4.03
CA SER A 134 -6.35 13.43 -3.39
C SER A 134 -4.86 13.69 -3.16
N TYR A 135 -4.37 13.18 -2.03
CA TYR A 135 -2.96 13.24 -1.64
C TYR A 135 -2.47 11.84 -1.29
N GLU A 136 -1.52 11.35 -2.09
CA GLU A 136 -0.95 10.01 -1.98
C GLU A 136 0.59 10.10 -2.00
N PRO A 137 1.23 10.32 -0.85
CA PRO A 137 2.69 10.49 -0.77
C PRO A 137 3.44 9.18 -1.04
N ILE A 138 2.81 8.02 -0.78
CA ILE A 138 3.43 6.70 -0.91
C ILE A 138 2.69 5.90 -1.97
N ARG A 139 3.23 5.87 -3.20
CA ARG A 139 2.67 5.10 -4.32
C ARG A 139 2.95 3.61 -4.27
N CYS A 140 4.05 3.21 -3.64
CA CYS A 140 4.38 1.80 -3.48
C CYS A 140 3.31 1.10 -2.63
N GLU A 141 2.70 0.03 -3.16
CA GLU A 141 1.60 -0.69 -2.50
C GLU A 141 2.08 -1.83 -1.59
N ALA A 142 3.36 -2.19 -1.65
CA ALA A 142 4.00 -3.23 -0.84
C ALA A 142 4.33 -2.74 0.59
N TYR A 143 3.33 -2.19 1.28
CA TYR A 143 3.41 -1.78 2.67
C TYR A 143 2.40 -2.54 3.50
N ASP A 144 2.72 -2.75 4.77
CA ASP A 144 1.68 -3.07 5.74
C ASP A 144 0.67 -1.90 5.84
N LEU A 145 -0.60 -2.21 6.08
CA LEU A 145 -1.66 -1.21 6.11
C LEU A 145 -1.47 -0.19 7.25
N GLU A 146 -1.15 -0.63 8.46
CA GLU A 146 -0.93 0.26 9.60
C GLU A 146 0.32 1.13 9.37
N GLU A 147 1.39 0.53 8.85
CA GLU A 147 2.62 1.26 8.49
C GLU A 147 2.31 2.39 7.50
N LYS A 148 1.58 2.10 6.42
CA LYS A 148 1.26 3.11 5.39
C LYS A 148 0.31 4.20 5.91
N LEU A 149 -0.63 3.83 6.79
CA LEU A 149 -1.52 4.78 7.46
C LEU A 149 -0.77 5.73 8.38
N LEU A 150 0.16 5.21 9.20
CA LEU A 150 0.96 6.05 10.09
C LEU A 150 1.82 7.04 9.30
N LEU A 151 2.45 6.60 8.22
CA LEU A 151 3.23 7.49 7.36
C LEU A 151 2.36 8.55 6.66
N LEU A 152 1.15 8.20 6.20
CA LEU A 152 0.22 9.20 5.67
C LEU A 152 -0.15 10.20 6.76
N LEU A 153 -0.47 9.74 7.98
CA LEU A 153 -0.83 10.62 9.09
C LEU A 153 0.33 11.54 9.49
N ASP A 154 1.58 11.06 9.45
CA ASP A 154 2.76 11.89 9.67
C ASP A 154 2.79 13.08 8.71
N ASP A 155 2.56 12.82 7.41
CA ASP A 155 2.51 13.88 6.39
C ASP A 155 1.31 14.82 6.57
N LEU A 156 0.11 14.28 6.83
CA LEU A 156 -1.10 15.09 7.04
C LEU A 156 -0.97 16.03 8.25
N GLU A 157 -0.30 15.58 9.32
CA GLU A 157 -0.11 16.37 10.54
C GLU A 157 0.86 17.54 10.34
N THR A 158 1.72 17.51 9.31
CA THR A 158 2.55 18.67 8.94
C THR A 158 1.74 19.90 8.52
N ASP A 159 0.49 19.68 8.07
CA ASP A 159 -0.48 20.73 7.74
C ASP A 159 -1.83 20.50 8.44
N HIS A 160 -1.76 20.25 9.76
CA HIS A 160 -2.93 20.03 10.61
C HIS A 160 -4.05 21.06 10.39
N SER A 161 -3.68 22.35 10.29
CA SER A 161 -4.66 23.43 10.08
C SER A 161 -5.34 23.37 8.72
N GLY A 162 -4.62 22.96 7.67
CA GLY A 162 -5.17 22.81 6.33
C GLY A 162 -6.09 21.60 6.21
N ILE A 163 -5.72 20.48 6.84
CA ILE A 163 -6.57 19.29 6.91
C ILE A 163 -7.87 19.57 7.67
N LEU A 164 -7.83 20.30 8.79
CA LEU A 164 -9.06 20.71 9.49
C LEU A 164 -9.93 21.66 8.67
N LYS A 165 -9.34 22.52 7.83
CA LYS A 165 -10.12 23.35 6.89
C LYS A 165 -10.79 22.48 5.84
N LEU A 166 -10.09 21.49 5.29
CA LEU A 166 -10.66 20.56 4.32
C LEU A 166 -11.83 19.79 4.92
N THR A 167 -11.65 19.15 6.09
CA THR A 167 -12.72 18.36 6.73
C THR A 167 -13.94 19.19 7.15
N LYS A 168 -13.78 20.51 7.30
CA LYS A 168 -14.90 21.43 7.56
C LYS A 168 -15.64 21.89 6.29
N ASN A 169 -14.96 21.93 5.14
CA ASN A 169 -15.48 22.53 3.90
C ASN A 169 -15.70 21.51 2.76
N SER A 170 -15.44 20.24 3.02
CA SER A 170 -15.57 19.12 2.08
C SER A 170 -15.81 17.82 2.84
N ASP A 171 -16.31 16.80 2.16
CA ASP A 171 -16.29 15.43 2.67
C ASP A 171 -14.87 14.89 2.49
N ALA A 172 -14.12 14.85 3.60
CA ALA A 172 -12.72 14.47 3.62
C ALA A 172 -12.47 13.28 4.54
N HIS A 173 -11.74 12.29 4.03
CA HIS A 173 -11.47 11.04 4.71
C HIS A 173 -10.19 10.39 4.17
N ILE A 174 -9.69 9.39 4.89
CA ILE A 174 -8.66 8.50 4.37
C ILE A 174 -9.35 7.42 3.55
N MET A 175 -8.86 7.19 2.34
CA MET A 175 -9.30 6.11 1.46
C MET A 175 -8.26 4.99 1.47
N VAL A 176 -8.73 3.76 1.62
CA VAL A 176 -7.93 2.54 1.54
C VAL A 176 -8.49 1.68 0.41
N CYS A 177 -7.69 1.41 -0.61
CA CYS A 177 -7.95 0.34 -1.56
C CYS A 177 -7.05 -0.85 -1.19
N ARG A 178 -7.65 -1.92 -0.70
CA ARG A 178 -6.94 -3.12 -0.25
C ARG A 178 -7.23 -4.28 -1.18
N HIS A 179 -6.18 -4.81 -1.79
CA HIS A 179 -6.26 -6.03 -2.59
C HIS A 179 -5.74 -7.18 -1.74
N GLN A 180 -6.68 -7.96 -1.20
CA GLN A 180 -6.40 -9.11 -0.36
C GLN A 180 -6.28 -10.38 -1.21
N TYR A 181 -5.19 -11.12 -1.03
CA TYR A 181 -5.06 -12.45 -1.62
C TYR A 181 -6.12 -13.39 -1.04
N ILE A 182 -6.73 -14.22 -1.89
CA ILE A 182 -7.90 -15.04 -1.56
C ILE A 182 -7.72 -15.94 -0.33
N ASP A 183 -6.53 -16.50 -0.15
CA ASP A 183 -6.20 -17.34 1.02
C ASP A 183 -5.44 -16.58 2.12
N GLY A 184 -5.27 -15.27 1.96
CA GLY A 184 -4.75 -14.39 2.99
C GLY A 184 -5.81 -14.13 4.04
N ASN A 185 -5.69 -14.74 5.23
CA ASN A 185 -6.57 -14.41 6.34
C ASN A 185 -5.97 -13.29 7.21
N THR A 186 -6.23 -12.04 6.82
CA THR A 186 -5.80 -10.86 7.58
C THR A 186 -6.99 -9.97 7.88
N GLY A 187 -7.37 -9.90 9.15
CA GLY A 187 -8.33 -8.92 9.63
C GLY A 187 -7.78 -7.50 9.50
N ILE A 188 -8.67 -6.51 9.52
CA ILE A 188 -8.28 -5.11 9.55
C ILE A 188 -8.38 -4.62 11.00
N GLY A 189 -7.23 -4.38 11.60
CA GLY A 189 -7.10 -3.73 12.90
C GLY A 189 -6.52 -2.33 12.75
N TYR A 190 -6.86 -1.45 13.69
CA TYR A 190 -6.20 -0.16 13.85
C TYR A 190 -5.79 0.00 15.29
N SER A 191 -4.50 0.27 15.50
CA SER A 191 -4.00 0.62 16.82
C SER A 191 -4.77 1.83 17.41
N PRO A 192 -4.90 1.92 18.75
CA PRO A 192 -5.48 3.09 19.39
C PRO A 192 -4.77 4.41 19.03
N GLU A 193 -3.50 4.35 18.62
CA GLU A 193 -2.77 5.50 18.13
C GLU A 193 -3.34 6.05 16.82
N ILE A 194 -3.51 5.18 15.81
CA ILE A 194 -4.08 5.56 14.51
C ILE A 194 -5.46 6.21 14.70
N ILE A 195 -6.32 5.58 15.50
CA ILE A 195 -7.67 6.09 15.79
C ILE A 195 -7.61 7.49 16.41
N ARG A 196 -6.72 7.71 17.39
CA ARG A 196 -6.57 9.03 18.03
C ARG A 196 -6.04 10.07 17.06
N ARG A 197 -5.06 9.73 16.21
CA ARG A 197 -4.47 10.66 15.24
C ARG A 197 -5.48 11.08 14.18
N MET A 198 -6.22 10.13 13.61
CA MET A 198 -7.33 10.44 12.71
C MET A 198 -8.40 11.33 13.36
N SER A 199 -8.77 11.03 14.61
CA SER A 199 -9.76 11.83 15.34
C SER A 199 -9.30 13.28 15.54
N LYS A 200 -8.02 13.53 15.81
CA LYS A 200 -7.45 14.89 15.92
C LYS A 200 -7.51 15.69 14.61
N LEU A 201 -7.58 15.00 13.48
CA LEU A 201 -7.72 15.58 12.14
C LEU A 201 -9.18 15.60 11.66
N ASN A 202 -10.13 15.13 12.48
CA ASN A 202 -11.53 14.96 12.10
C ASN A 202 -11.72 14.09 10.85
N LEU A 203 -10.94 13.01 10.73
CA LEU A 203 -10.96 12.10 9.58
C LEU A 203 -11.70 10.81 9.88
N GLY A 204 -12.56 10.41 8.95
CA GLY A 204 -13.02 9.04 8.80
C GLY A 204 -12.06 8.21 7.95
N ILE A 205 -12.32 6.91 7.86
CA ILE A 205 -11.65 5.99 6.94
C ILE A 205 -12.69 5.23 6.13
N TYR A 206 -12.46 5.13 4.83
CA TYR A 206 -13.26 4.35 3.91
C TYR A 206 -12.38 3.26 3.30
N ILE A 207 -12.89 2.04 3.23
CA ILE A 207 -12.13 0.87 2.81
C ILE A 207 -12.86 0.17 1.67
N ASP A 208 -12.26 0.21 0.49
CA ASP A 208 -12.59 -0.68 -0.62
C ASP A 208 -11.72 -1.93 -0.53
N MET A 209 -12.36 -3.09 -0.44
CA MET A 209 -11.69 -4.39 -0.38
C MET A 209 -11.97 -5.20 -1.64
N TYR A 210 -10.90 -5.72 -2.23
CA TYR A 210 -10.93 -6.60 -3.38
C TYR A 210 -10.28 -7.92 -3.00
N ILE A 211 -10.95 -9.03 -3.28
CA ILE A 211 -10.37 -10.38 -3.13
C ILE A 211 -9.81 -10.80 -4.48
N VAL A 212 -8.53 -11.18 -4.51
CA VAL A 212 -7.75 -11.41 -5.74
C VAL A 212 -6.90 -12.68 -5.65
N GLY A 213 -6.32 -13.09 -6.79
CA GLY A 213 -5.48 -14.27 -6.90
C GLY A 213 -6.24 -15.61 -6.94
N GLU A 214 -5.48 -16.67 -7.13
CA GLU A 214 -5.96 -18.04 -7.19
C GLU A 214 -5.77 -18.76 -5.85
N GLN A 215 -6.67 -19.68 -5.52
CA GLN A 215 -6.59 -20.46 -4.27
C GLN A 215 -5.43 -21.44 -4.32
N LEU A 216 -4.70 -21.53 -3.22
CA LEU A 216 -3.77 -22.61 -2.93
C LEU A 216 -4.50 -23.94 -2.88
N ARG A 217 -3.75 -24.99 -3.20
CA ARG A 217 -4.26 -26.35 -3.02
C ARG A 217 -4.50 -26.61 -1.53
N PRO A 218 -5.57 -27.33 -1.16
CA PRO A 218 -5.79 -27.75 0.22
C PRO A 218 -4.63 -28.63 0.71
N TRP A 219 -4.28 -28.47 1.99
CA TRP A 219 -3.33 -29.33 2.71
C TRP A 219 -3.80 -30.78 2.80
#